data_AF-A0A395M4F2-F1
#
_entry.id   AF-A0A395M4F2-F1
#
_cell.length_a   1.000
_cell.length_b   1.000
_cell.length_c   1.000
_cell.angle_alpha   90.00
_cell.angle_beta   90.00
_cell.angle_gamma   90.00
#
_symmetry.space_group_name_H-M   'P 1'
#
loop_
_entity.id
_entity.type
_entity.pdbx_description
1 polymer ?
#
loop_
_entity_poly.entity_id
_entity_poly.type
_entity_poly.pdbx_seq_one_letter_code
_entity_poly.pdbx_strand_id
1 'polypeptide(L)'
;PFRYAEPKLSTPVTAPGEALKDTPVPRSQCVAGTVLTGLNYTKAGQDPVAKHDDEYPEWLWNCLDVLKRDADAADAEAGDEFSKSKKQRKLAAKRQKAHEAKLLAEGNLEALAPKVPIQHQSINILGEENKGVDHNVEAAQKREELKRAMRKERKAKIKETNYLKSM
;
A
#
# COMPACT_ATOMS: atom_id res chain seq x y z
N PRO A 1 -40.21 39.89 36.71
CA PRO A 1 -39.41 40.64 35.70
C PRO A 1 -38.01 40.01 35.52
N PHE A 2 -37.97 38.86 34.82
CA PHE A 2 -36.73 38.17 34.48
C PHE A 2 -36.17 38.74 33.18
N ARG A 3 -35.00 39.36 33.25
CA ARG A 3 -34.28 39.88 32.09
C ARG A 3 -33.61 38.70 31.37
N TYR A 4 -34.14 38.32 30.21
CA TYR A 4 -33.48 37.39 29.30
C TYR A 4 -32.22 38.08 28.75
N ALA A 5 -31.04 37.55 29.08
CA ALA A 5 -29.80 37.89 28.39
C ALA A 5 -29.77 37.13 27.07
N GLU A 6 -29.72 37.87 25.96
CA GLU A 6 -29.60 37.29 24.62
C GLU A 6 -28.25 36.56 24.47
N PRO A 7 -28.23 35.33 23.91
CA PRO A 7 -26.97 34.65 23.65
C PRO A 7 -26.23 35.36 22.50
N LYS A 8 -25.02 35.85 22.80
CA LYS A 8 -24.12 36.39 21.78
C LYS A 8 -23.72 35.28 20.82
N LEU A 9 -24.29 35.30 19.62
CA LEU A 9 -23.96 34.42 18.52
C LEU A 9 -22.49 34.67 18.14
N SER A 10 -21.62 33.69 18.38
CA SER A 10 -20.21 33.77 18.02
C SER A 10 -20.11 33.75 16.50
N THR A 11 -19.81 34.91 15.90
CA THR A 11 -19.42 35.01 14.50
C THR A 11 -18.15 34.18 14.28
N PRO A 12 -18.07 33.29 13.29
CA PRO A 12 -16.81 32.63 12.97
C PRO A 12 -15.78 33.69 12.56
N VAL A 13 -14.66 33.74 13.26
CA VAL A 13 -13.46 34.50 12.88
C VAL A 13 -12.82 33.76 11.70
N THR A 14 -13.42 33.87 10.52
CA THR A 14 -12.80 33.39 9.28
C THR A 14 -13.26 34.29 8.15
N ALA A 15 -12.31 35.07 7.61
CA ALA A 15 -12.55 35.90 6.44
C ALA A 15 -12.81 35.02 5.20
N PRO A 16 -13.69 35.43 4.28
CA PRO A 16 -13.96 34.67 3.06
C PRO A 16 -12.73 34.79 2.14
N GLY A 17 -11.88 33.75 2.12
CA GLY A 17 -10.70 33.71 1.26
C GLY A 17 -9.45 33.06 1.86
N GLU A 18 -9.48 32.62 3.11
CA GLU A 18 -8.33 31.90 3.68
C GLU A 18 -8.44 30.42 3.34
N ALA A 19 -7.53 29.95 2.47
CA ALA A 19 -7.41 28.55 2.12
C ALA A 19 -7.21 27.70 3.38
N LEU A 20 -7.97 26.61 3.49
CA LEU A 20 -7.71 25.56 4.47
C LEU A 20 -6.24 25.16 4.31
N LYS A 21 -5.42 25.45 5.31
CA LYS A 21 -4.07 24.89 5.37
C LYS A 21 -4.29 23.39 5.49
N ASP A 22 -3.97 22.66 4.43
CA ASP A 22 -3.80 21.22 4.46
C ASP A 22 -2.74 20.93 5.52
N THR A 23 -3.16 20.72 6.76
CA THR A 23 -2.29 20.19 7.79
C THR A 23 -1.96 18.77 7.35
N PRO A 24 -0.70 18.44 7.04
CA PRO A 24 -0.35 17.10 6.64
C PRO A 24 -0.77 16.16 7.78
N VAL A 25 -1.48 15.08 7.42
CA VAL A 25 -1.82 14.02 8.37
C VAL A 25 -0.51 13.59 9.04
N PRO A 26 -0.41 13.61 10.38
CA PRO A 26 0.81 13.23 11.07
C PRO A 26 1.20 11.81 10.62
N ARG A 27 2.44 11.66 10.11
CA ARG A 27 2.92 10.43 9.48
C ARG A 27 3.08 9.31 10.51
N SER A 28 3.41 9.67 11.76
CA SER A 28 3.48 8.76 12.90
C SER A 28 2.32 8.98 13.89
N GLN A 29 2.02 7.91 14.65
CA GLN A 29 1.08 7.97 15.78
C GLN A 29 1.77 8.36 17.09
N CYS A 30 3.09 8.20 17.17
CA CYS A 30 3.89 8.46 18.36
C CYS A 30 4.55 9.83 18.25
N VAL A 31 4.14 10.77 19.11
CA VAL A 31 4.72 12.12 19.13
C VAL A 31 6.17 12.07 19.61
N ALA A 32 7.01 12.97 19.09
CA ALA A 32 8.38 13.16 19.57
C ALA A 32 8.41 13.35 21.10
N GLY A 33 9.34 12.70 21.78
CA GLY A 33 9.45 12.71 23.24
C GLY A 33 8.69 11.60 23.96
N THR A 34 7.93 10.76 23.24
CA THR A 34 7.25 9.60 23.87
C THR A 34 8.27 8.56 24.32
N VAL A 35 8.27 8.19 25.60
CA VAL A 35 9.12 7.12 26.13
C VAL A 35 8.55 5.77 25.69
N LEU A 36 9.33 4.99 24.94
CA LEU A 36 8.92 3.66 24.48
C LEU A 36 9.18 2.63 25.60
N THR A 37 8.17 2.39 26.42
CA THR A 37 8.27 1.54 27.60
C THR A 37 8.57 0.08 27.26
N GLY A 38 9.51 -0.54 27.99
CA GLY A 38 9.75 -1.98 27.92
C GLY A 38 10.63 -2.44 26.76
N LEU A 39 11.32 -1.52 26.09
CA LEU A 39 12.34 -1.86 25.08
C LEU A 39 13.71 -2.10 25.71
N ASN A 40 14.04 -1.40 26.78
CA ASN A 40 15.32 -1.59 27.45
C ASN A 40 15.29 -2.84 28.35
N TYR A 41 16.20 -3.78 28.10
CA TYR A 41 16.42 -4.98 28.93
C TYR A 41 17.68 -4.87 29.82
N THR A 42 18.43 -3.76 29.73
CA THR A 42 19.65 -3.53 30.51
C THR A 42 19.35 -2.83 31.83
N LYS A 43 19.98 -3.29 32.92
CA LYS A 43 19.71 -2.79 34.29
C LYS A 43 20.08 -1.31 34.51
N ALA A 44 21.03 -0.78 33.74
CA ALA A 44 21.50 0.59 33.83
C ALA A 44 21.07 1.45 32.62
N GLY A 45 20.25 0.90 31.72
CA GLY A 45 19.75 1.63 30.57
C GLY A 45 18.50 2.43 30.89
N GLN A 46 18.27 3.48 30.11
CA GLN A 46 17.00 4.20 30.06
C GLN A 46 16.20 3.69 28.86
N ASP A 47 14.87 3.68 28.96
CA ASP A 47 14.01 3.39 27.81
C ASP A 47 14.23 4.43 26.70
N PRO A 48 14.31 4.00 25.42
CA PRO A 48 14.54 4.92 24.32
C PRO A 48 13.35 5.86 24.14
N VAL A 49 13.67 7.13 23.90
CA VAL A 49 12.69 8.18 23.66
C VAL A 49 12.48 8.34 22.16
N ALA A 50 11.24 8.42 21.71
CA ALA A 50 10.88 8.67 20.32
C ALA A 50 11.43 10.03 19.86
N LYS A 51 12.09 10.04 18.72
CA LYS A 51 12.63 11.25 18.08
C LYS A 51 11.57 11.90 17.18
N HIS A 52 11.93 12.99 16.51
CA HIS A 52 11.09 13.57 15.46
C HIS A 52 10.98 12.65 14.25
N ASP A 53 9.85 12.67 13.55
CA ASP A 53 9.57 11.83 12.37
C ASP A 53 10.65 11.98 11.27
N ASP A 54 11.21 13.18 11.12
CA ASP A 54 12.25 13.50 10.12
C ASP A 54 13.62 12.92 10.44
N GLU A 55 13.89 12.60 11.72
CA GLU A 55 15.14 11.94 12.12
C GLU A 55 15.12 10.45 11.82
N TYR A 56 13.93 9.89 11.55
CA TYR A 56 13.80 8.49 11.19
C TYR A 56 14.06 8.28 9.70
N PRO A 57 14.74 7.18 9.33
CA PRO A 57 14.94 6.85 7.94
C PRO A 57 13.63 6.65 7.17
N GLU A 58 13.57 7.09 5.92
CA GLU A 58 12.39 6.98 5.06
C GLU A 58 11.88 5.54 4.86
N TRP A 59 12.78 4.54 4.89
CA TRP A 59 12.39 3.15 4.72
C TRP A 59 11.47 2.63 5.83
N LEU A 60 11.48 3.24 7.03
CA LEU A 60 10.63 2.86 8.16
C LEU A 60 9.15 2.95 7.79
N TRP A 61 8.78 4.00 7.05
CA TRP A 61 7.41 4.28 6.68
C TRP A 61 6.90 3.33 5.59
N ASN A 62 7.81 2.73 4.82
CA ASN A 62 7.49 1.74 3.78
C ASN A 62 7.45 0.30 4.32
N CYS A 63 7.83 0.07 5.60
CA CYS A 63 7.83 -1.27 6.19
C CYS A 63 6.42 -1.89 6.22
N LEU A 64 5.36 -1.09 6.39
CA LEU A 64 3.99 -1.58 6.43
C LEU A 64 3.44 -1.98 5.05
N ASP A 65 4.12 -1.63 3.95
CA ASP A 65 3.66 -1.99 2.62
C ASP A 65 3.73 -3.50 2.36
N VAL A 66 4.53 -4.25 3.12
CA VAL A 66 4.52 -5.72 3.05
C VAL A 66 3.18 -6.31 3.50
N LEU A 67 2.50 -5.69 4.48
CA LEU A 67 1.19 -6.12 4.96
C LEU A 67 0.11 -5.80 3.92
N LYS A 68 0.20 -4.63 3.29
CA LYS A 68 -0.71 -4.24 2.20
C LYS A 68 -0.59 -5.20 1.02
N ARG A 69 0.62 -5.63 0.65
CA ARG A 69 0.82 -6.58 -0.46
C ARG A 69 0.16 -7.95 -0.26
N ASP A 70 -0.05 -8.37 0.99
CA ASP A 70 -0.78 -9.61 1.28
C ASP A 70 -2.31 -9.39 1.25
N ALA A 71 -2.79 -8.17 1.54
CA ALA A 71 -4.20 -7.79 1.48
C ALA A 71 -4.67 -7.39 0.07
N ASP A 72 -3.85 -6.63 -0.67
CA ASP A 72 -4.08 -6.11 -2.03
C ASP A 72 -3.80 -7.15 -3.13
N ALA A 73 -3.43 -8.39 -2.77
CA ALA A 73 -3.45 -9.50 -3.73
C ALA A 73 -4.88 -9.80 -4.22
N ALA A 74 -5.90 -9.22 -3.56
CA ALA A 74 -7.19 -8.92 -4.16
C ALA A 74 -7.24 -7.40 -4.41
N ASP A 75 -7.23 -6.98 -5.68
CA ASP A 75 -7.47 -5.60 -6.10
C ASP A 75 -8.49 -4.90 -5.20
N ALA A 76 -8.05 -3.93 -4.40
CA ALA A 76 -8.92 -3.16 -3.51
C ALA A 76 -10.05 -2.45 -4.28
N GLU A 77 -9.85 -2.21 -5.58
CA GLU A 77 -10.83 -1.61 -6.49
C GLU A 77 -11.85 -2.64 -7.04
N ALA A 78 -11.48 -3.93 -7.13
CA ALA A 78 -12.33 -4.96 -7.73
C ALA A 78 -13.48 -5.39 -6.80
N GLY A 79 -13.32 -5.22 -5.48
CA GLY A 79 -14.22 -5.80 -4.50
C GLY A 79 -14.12 -7.33 -4.50
N ASP A 80 -14.10 -7.93 -3.32
CA ASP A 80 -13.89 -9.37 -3.19
C ASP A 80 -15.03 -10.19 -3.85
N GLU A 81 -14.75 -10.74 -5.04
CA GLU A 81 -15.63 -11.64 -5.79
C GLU A 81 -15.91 -12.95 -5.07
N PHE A 82 -15.05 -13.30 -4.10
CA PHE A 82 -15.14 -14.47 -3.27
C PHE A 82 -15.68 -14.15 -1.87
N SER A 83 -16.21 -12.94 -1.66
CA SER A 83 -16.85 -12.58 -0.41
C SER A 83 -18.02 -13.51 -0.10
N LYS A 84 -18.14 -13.87 1.18
CA LYS A 84 -19.24 -14.69 1.72
C LYS A 84 -20.61 -14.04 1.48
N SER A 85 -20.69 -12.72 1.22
CA SER A 85 -21.95 -12.01 0.96
C SER A 85 -22.33 -11.99 -0.53
N LYS A 86 -23.52 -12.53 -0.86
CA LYS A 86 -24.08 -12.53 -2.24
C LYS A 86 -24.22 -11.14 -2.85
N LYS A 87 -24.52 -10.11 -2.04
CA LYS A 87 -24.68 -8.73 -2.51
C LYS A 87 -23.34 -8.12 -2.95
N GLN A 88 -22.27 -8.41 -2.20
CA GLN A 88 -20.92 -7.91 -2.50
C GLN A 88 -20.39 -8.53 -3.80
N ARG A 89 -20.56 -9.84 -3.98
CA ARG A 89 -20.20 -10.53 -5.23
C ARG A 89 -20.89 -9.96 -6.47
N LYS A 90 -22.20 -9.72 -6.40
CA LYS A 90 -22.96 -9.11 -7.53
C LYS A 90 -22.47 -7.70 -7.86
N LEU A 91 -22.10 -6.92 -6.85
CA LEU A 91 -21.62 -5.56 -7.04
C LEU A 91 -20.22 -5.55 -7.65
N ALA A 92 -19.32 -6.42 -7.18
CA ALA A 92 -17.99 -6.64 -7.75
C ALA A 92 -18.08 -7.05 -9.23
N ALA A 93 -18.88 -8.09 -9.53
CA ALA A 93 -19.10 -8.55 -10.90
C ALA A 93 -19.69 -7.45 -11.81
N LYS A 94 -20.61 -6.62 -11.29
CA LYS A 94 -21.16 -5.49 -12.04
C LYS A 94 -20.09 -4.42 -12.33
N ARG A 95 -19.19 -4.14 -11.37
CA ARG A 95 -18.09 -3.18 -11.54
C ARG A 95 -17.06 -3.67 -12.54
N GLN A 96 -16.64 -4.93 -12.44
CA GLN A 96 -15.71 -5.54 -13.40
C GLN A 96 -16.28 -5.48 -14.83
N LYS A 97 -17.53 -5.94 -15.02
CA LYS A 97 -18.17 -5.87 -16.34
C LYS A 97 -18.27 -4.45 -16.88
N ALA A 98 -18.51 -3.47 -16.02
CA ALA A 98 -18.55 -2.05 -16.42
C ALA A 98 -17.15 -1.53 -16.80
N HIS A 99 -16.10 -1.93 -16.08
CA HIS A 99 -14.72 -1.59 -16.39
C HIS A 99 -14.26 -2.22 -17.71
N GLU A 100 -14.53 -3.51 -17.91
CA GLU A 100 -14.26 -4.21 -19.17
C GLU A 100 -15.00 -3.59 -20.35
N ALA A 101 -16.30 -3.26 -20.18
CA ALA A 101 -17.07 -2.59 -21.21
C ALA A 101 -16.51 -1.19 -21.55
N LYS A 102 -16.00 -0.46 -20.55
CA LYS A 102 -15.34 0.83 -20.77
C LYS A 102 -14.03 0.67 -21.54
N LEU A 103 -13.16 -0.26 -21.14
CA LEU A 103 -11.90 -0.54 -21.85
C LEU A 103 -12.14 -1.00 -23.29
N LEU A 104 -13.16 -1.83 -23.52
CA LEU A 104 -13.56 -2.27 -24.86
C LEU A 104 -14.08 -1.09 -25.69
N ALA A 105 -14.91 -0.22 -25.11
CA ALA A 105 -15.44 0.97 -25.77
C ALA A 105 -14.34 1.99 -26.11
N GLU A 106 -13.30 2.10 -25.27
CA GLU A 106 -12.10 2.90 -25.52
C GLU A 106 -11.19 2.30 -26.61
N GLY A 107 -11.50 1.09 -27.11
CA GLY A 107 -10.74 0.42 -28.17
C GLY A 107 -9.36 -0.09 -27.72
N ASN A 108 -9.07 -0.07 -26.42
CA ASN A 108 -7.79 -0.50 -25.86
C ASN A 108 -7.78 -2.02 -25.64
N LEU A 109 -7.73 -2.77 -26.75
CA LEU A 109 -7.70 -4.23 -26.74
C LEU A 109 -6.44 -4.78 -26.04
N GLU A 110 -5.33 -4.04 -26.07
CA GLU A 110 -4.08 -4.41 -25.41
C GLU A 110 -4.19 -4.40 -23.88
N ALA A 111 -4.96 -3.45 -23.31
CA ALA A 111 -5.21 -3.41 -21.87
C ALA A 111 -6.12 -4.53 -21.37
N LEU A 112 -6.89 -5.18 -22.26
CA LEU A 112 -7.73 -6.33 -21.93
C LEU A 112 -6.96 -7.66 -22.01
N ALA A 113 -5.78 -7.68 -22.62
CA ALA A 113 -4.96 -8.88 -22.71
C ALA A 113 -4.53 -9.36 -21.29
N PRO A 114 -4.49 -10.68 -21.04
CA PRO A 114 -4.07 -11.19 -19.75
C PRO A 114 -2.64 -10.76 -19.44
N LYS A 115 -2.44 -10.08 -18.30
CA LYS A 115 -1.12 -9.63 -17.84
C LYS A 115 -0.24 -10.85 -17.56
N VAL A 116 0.66 -11.16 -18.49
CA VAL A 116 1.63 -12.26 -18.33
C VAL A 116 2.53 -11.95 -17.14
N PRO A 117 2.57 -12.82 -16.10
CA PRO A 117 3.46 -12.63 -14.95
C PRO A 117 4.93 -12.60 -15.37
N ILE A 118 5.76 -11.83 -14.66
CA ILE A 118 7.17 -11.60 -15.01
C ILE A 118 7.97 -12.90 -15.16
N GLN A 119 7.64 -13.95 -14.40
CA GLN A 119 8.34 -15.24 -14.48
C GLN A 119 8.04 -16.05 -15.76
N HIS A 120 6.96 -15.74 -16.47
CA HIS A 120 6.58 -16.44 -17.72
C HIS A 120 6.97 -15.63 -18.96
N GLN A 121 7.52 -14.44 -18.79
CA GLN A 121 7.99 -13.60 -19.89
C GLN A 121 9.37 -14.07 -20.37
N SER A 122 9.58 -14.05 -21.69
CA SER A 122 10.87 -14.33 -22.34
C SER A 122 11.59 -13.06 -22.81
N ILE A 123 11.08 -11.88 -22.44
CA ILE A 123 11.65 -10.59 -22.81
C ILE A 123 12.98 -10.40 -22.07
N ASN A 124 13.97 -9.85 -22.78
CA ASN A 124 15.28 -9.58 -22.19
C ASN A 124 15.15 -8.58 -21.03
N ILE A 125 15.81 -8.92 -19.91
CA ILE A 125 15.94 -8.02 -18.77
C ILE A 125 16.97 -6.93 -19.15
N LEU A 126 16.77 -5.71 -18.63
CA LEU A 126 17.73 -4.62 -18.76
C LEU A 126 19.14 -5.09 -18.32
N GLY A 127 20.17 -4.80 -19.13
CA GLY A 127 21.53 -5.27 -18.86
C GLY A 127 22.58 -4.97 -19.93
N GLU A 128 22.34 -3.99 -20.80
CA GLU A 128 23.31 -3.58 -21.83
C GLU A 128 24.64 -3.06 -21.24
N GLU A 129 25.74 -3.37 -21.91
CA GLU A 129 27.09 -2.97 -21.51
C GLU A 129 27.30 -1.46 -21.69
N ASN A 130 28.08 -0.85 -20.78
CA ASN A 130 28.55 0.55 -20.86
C ASN A 130 27.47 1.66 -20.78
N LYS A 131 26.25 1.38 -20.30
CA LYS A 131 25.18 2.39 -20.11
C LYS A 131 25.20 3.16 -18.78
N GLY A 132 26.25 3.01 -17.97
CA GLY A 132 26.43 3.73 -16.70
C GLY A 132 25.97 2.97 -15.45
N VAL A 133 26.16 3.59 -14.28
CA VAL A 133 25.91 2.97 -12.97
C VAL A 133 24.41 2.85 -12.69
N ASP A 134 23.62 3.86 -13.03
CA ASP A 134 22.17 3.88 -12.77
C ASP A 134 21.45 2.73 -13.51
N HIS A 135 21.79 2.52 -14.78
CA HIS A 135 21.27 1.41 -15.57
C HIS A 135 21.60 0.04 -14.96
N ASN A 136 22.78 -0.10 -14.35
CA ASN A 136 23.17 -1.33 -13.66
C ASN A 136 22.37 -1.54 -12.37
N VAL A 137 22.06 -0.48 -11.64
CA VAL A 137 21.21 -0.54 -10.44
C VAL A 137 19.78 -0.95 -10.82
N GLU A 138 19.21 -0.37 -11.87
CA GLU A 138 17.88 -0.74 -12.38
C GLU A 138 17.84 -2.19 -12.87
N ALA A 139 18.86 -2.62 -13.61
CA ALA A 139 19.03 -4.01 -14.03
C ALA A 139 19.06 -4.98 -12.83
N ALA A 140 19.78 -4.62 -11.76
CA ALA A 140 19.82 -5.40 -10.53
C ALA A 140 18.44 -5.48 -9.86
N GLN A 141 17.69 -4.38 -9.80
CA GLN A 141 16.34 -4.36 -9.25
C GLN A 141 15.38 -5.26 -10.02
N LYS A 142 15.42 -5.24 -11.37
CA LYS A 142 14.59 -6.11 -12.22
C LYS A 142 14.93 -7.59 -12.06
N ARG A 143 16.20 -7.93 -11.88
CA ARG A 143 16.62 -9.31 -11.57
C ARG A 143 16.11 -9.76 -10.20
N GLU A 144 16.16 -8.90 -9.19
CA GLU A 144 15.61 -9.20 -7.86
C GLU A 144 14.07 -9.33 -7.88
N GLU A 145 13.38 -8.51 -8.67
CA GLU A 145 11.93 -8.64 -8.90
C GLU A 145 11.57 -10.02 -9.46
N LEU A 146 12.29 -10.48 -10.49
CA LEU A 146 12.11 -11.83 -11.07
C LEU A 146 12.38 -12.93 -10.05
N LYS A 147 13.48 -12.84 -9.27
CA LYS A 147 13.79 -13.83 -8.22
C LYS A 147 12.68 -13.91 -7.17
N ARG A 148 12.12 -12.77 -6.76
CA ARG A 148 11.01 -12.70 -5.79
C ARG A 148 9.75 -13.35 -6.36
N ALA A 149 9.42 -13.09 -7.62
CA ALA A 149 8.29 -13.72 -8.31
C ALA A 149 8.45 -15.24 -8.39
N MET A 150 9.61 -15.72 -8.84
CA MET A 150 9.97 -17.15 -8.87
C MET A 150 9.94 -17.81 -7.49
N ARG A 151 10.28 -17.07 -6.42
CA ARG A 151 10.18 -17.57 -5.04
C ARG A 151 8.72 -17.73 -4.60
N LYS A 152 7.83 -16.81 -5.00
CA LYS A 152 6.40 -16.88 -4.68
C LYS A 152 5.77 -18.12 -5.32
N GLU A 153 6.02 -18.36 -6.60
CA GLU A 153 5.51 -19.54 -7.31
C GLU A 153 6.05 -20.85 -6.70
N ARG A 154 7.36 -20.93 -6.42
CA ARG A 154 7.95 -22.11 -5.76
C ARG A 154 7.32 -22.37 -4.39
N LYS A 155 7.05 -21.33 -3.59
CA LYS A 155 6.36 -21.49 -2.30
C LYS A 155 4.94 -22.04 -2.48
N ALA A 156 4.19 -21.54 -3.47
CA ALA A 156 2.85 -22.04 -3.77
C ALA A 156 2.89 -23.50 -4.20
N LYS A 157 3.78 -23.86 -5.14
CA LYS A 157 3.98 -25.24 -5.59
C LYS A 157 4.33 -26.18 -4.44
N ILE A 158 5.25 -25.80 -3.55
CA ILE A 158 5.59 -26.61 -2.36
C ILE A 158 4.37 -26.82 -1.46
N LYS A 159 3.57 -25.77 -1.23
CA LYS A 159 2.35 -25.89 -0.40
C LYS A 159 1.34 -26.83 -1.04
N GLU A 160 1.09 -26.69 -2.34
CA GLU A 160 0.19 -27.55 -3.11
C GLU A 160 0.66 -29.02 -3.07
N THR A 161 1.94 -29.28 -3.37
CA THR A 161 2.49 -30.64 -3.34
C THR A 161 2.43 -31.25 -1.96
N ASN A 162 2.70 -30.47 -0.90
CA ASN A 162 2.60 -30.96 0.47
C ASN A 162 1.16 -31.28 0.84
N TYR A 163 0.22 -30.42 0.46
CA TYR A 163 -1.21 -30.62 0.70
C TYR A 163 -1.72 -31.88 0.01
N LEU A 164 -1.43 -32.05 -1.29
CA LEU A 164 -1.83 -33.21 -2.07
C LEU A 164 -1.14 -34.50 -1.61
N LYS A 165 0.07 -34.43 -1.07
CA LYS A 165 0.80 -35.59 -0.52
C LYS A 165 0.26 -36.03 0.85
N SER A 166 -0.32 -35.11 1.63
CA SER A 166 -0.90 -35.40 2.94
C SER A 166 -2.38 -35.77 2.92
N MET A 167 -3.05 -35.62 1.77
CA MET A 167 -4.41 -36.10 1.51
C MET A 167 -4.39 -37.57 1.12
#